data_AF-A0A523UAL4-F1
#
_entry.id   AF-A0A523UAL4-F1
#
_cell.length_a   1.000
_cell.length_b   1.000
_cell.length_c   1.000
_cell.angle_alpha   90.00
_cell.angle_beta   90.00
_cell.angle_gamma   90.00
#
_symmetry.space_group_name_H-M   'P 1'
#
loop_
_entity.id
_entity.type
_entity.pdbx_description
1 polymer ?
#
loop_
_entity_poly.entity_id
_entity_poly.type
_entity_poly.pdbx_seq_one_letter_code
_entity_poly.pdbx_strand_id
1 'polypeptide(L)'
;MKVTEHVEYLLRQGRKPAELVELGFPQSVVTRARRQLRDEKTALQPKTTKGMPKANSGPQPSATSPVEVTPIEQKLASLESQTRELETRVEVLEAISTGLEDIEARLNGTPALRLRHRFKCHCGASGLVALHIQCTKCGGETWWGWFPKG
;
A
#
# COMPACT_ATOMS: atom_id res chain seq x y z
N MET A 1 -3.57 -5.04 -15.49
CA MET A 1 -2.27 -5.65 -15.14
C MET A 1 -1.83 -5.01 -13.83
N LYS A 2 -1.63 -5.79 -12.76
CA LYS A 2 -1.23 -5.20 -11.47
C LYS A 2 0.22 -4.73 -11.54
N VAL A 3 0.55 -3.60 -10.91
CA VAL A 3 1.90 -3.00 -10.97
C VAL A 3 2.98 -4.00 -10.55
N THR A 4 2.70 -4.83 -9.53
CA THR A 4 3.60 -5.87 -9.05
C THR A 4 3.88 -6.96 -10.10
N GLU A 5 2.84 -7.45 -10.79
CA GLU A 5 2.97 -8.47 -11.86
C GLU A 5 3.84 -7.95 -13.01
N HIS A 6 3.69 -6.68 -13.35
CA HIS A 6 4.48 -6.04 -14.39
C HIS A 6 5.96 -5.89 -13.99
N VAL A 7 6.23 -5.51 -12.73
CA VAL A 7 7.59 -5.40 -12.18
C VAL A 7 8.27 -6.79 -12.11
N GLU A 8 7.54 -7.82 -11.69
CA GLU A 8 8.05 -9.21 -11.68
C GLU A 8 8.42 -9.68 -13.08
N TYR A 9 7.58 -9.40 -14.09
CA TYR A 9 7.86 -9.71 -15.48
C TYR A 9 9.16 -9.04 -15.97
N LEU A 10 9.33 -7.73 -15.70
CA LEU A 10 10.54 -6.99 -16.10
C LEU A 10 11.80 -7.51 -15.40
N LEU A 11 11.71 -7.90 -14.13
CA LEU A 11 12.82 -8.51 -13.40
C LEU A 11 13.18 -9.90 -13.96
N ARG A 12 12.19 -10.70 -14.37
CA ARG A 12 12.42 -11.98 -15.07
C ARG A 12 13.08 -11.80 -16.43
N GLN A 13 12.85 -10.67 -17.12
CA GLN A 13 13.53 -10.28 -18.36
C GLN A 13 14.96 -9.75 -18.15
N GLY A 14 15.47 -9.70 -16.91
CA GLY A 14 16.83 -9.28 -16.61
C GLY A 14 17.05 -7.78 -16.48
N ARG A 15 15.98 -6.96 -16.41
CA ARG A 15 16.09 -5.53 -16.12
C ARG A 15 16.66 -5.30 -14.73
N LYS A 16 17.50 -4.27 -14.60
CA LYS A 16 18.10 -3.96 -13.30
C LYS A 16 17.07 -3.28 -12.41
N PRO A 17 17.05 -3.60 -11.10
CA PRO A 17 16.15 -2.93 -10.14
C PRO A 17 16.28 -1.40 -10.14
N ALA A 18 17.49 -0.86 -10.35
CA ALA A 18 17.73 0.58 -10.41
C ALA A 18 17.00 1.25 -11.59
N GLU A 19 17.00 0.62 -12.76
CA GLU A 19 16.30 1.12 -13.97
C GLU A 19 14.77 1.14 -13.75
N LEU A 20 14.23 0.19 -12.98
CA LEU A 20 12.81 0.17 -12.66
C LEU A 20 12.42 1.33 -11.73
N VAL A 21 13.28 1.66 -10.77
CA VAL A 21 13.06 2.84 -9.90
C VAL A 21 13.14 4.13 -10.70
N GLU A 22 14.08 4.24 -11.65
CA GLU A 22 14.18 5.39 -12.57
C GLU A 22 12.97 5.52 -13.51
N LEU A 23 12.37 4.40 -13.91
CA LEU A 23 11.12 4.36 -14.69
C LEU A 23 9.87 4.73 -13.87
N GLY A 24 10.04 5.07 -12.59
CA GLY A 24 8.96 5.53 -11.71
C GLY A 24 8.26 4.42 -10.93
N PHE A 25 8.76 3.18 -10.97
CA PHE A 25 8.20 2.13 -10.11
C PHE A 25 8.60 2.38 -8.65
N PRO A 26 7.65 2.27 -7.70
CA PRO A 26 7.97 2.43 -6.28
C PRO A 26 9.06 1.46 -5.84
N GLN A 27 10.09 1.98 -5.15
CA GLN A 27 11.24 1.19 -4.68
C GLN A 27 10.83 0.00 -3.81
N SER A 28 9.75 0.14 -3.02
CA SER A 28 9.16 -0.93 -2.20
C SER A 28 8.67 -2.09 -3.06
N VAL A 29 7.98 -1.82 -4.16
CA VAL A 29 7.44 -2.82 -5.10
C VAL A 29 8.58 -3.56 -5.81
N VAL A 30 9.58 -2.82 -6.30
CA VAL A 30 10.76 -3.40 -6.98
C VAL A 30 11.54 -4.32 -6.02
N THR A 31 11.72 -3.90 -4.77
CA THR A 31 12.47 -4.68 -3.77
C THR A 31 11.71 -5.93 -3.36
N ARG A 32 10.39 -5.83 -3.17
CA ARG A 32 9.51 -6.96 -2.83
C ARG A 32 9.48 -8.01 -3.93
N ALA A 33 9.25 -7.61 -5.19
CA ALA A 33 9.25 -8.51 -6.34
C ALA A 33 10.60 -9.24 -6.50
N ARG A 34 11.72 -8.53 -6.31
CA ARG A 34 13.07 -9.14 -6.35
C ARG A 34 13.30 -10.14 -5.21
N ARG A 35 12.73 -9.90 -4.02
CA ARG A 35 12.82 -10.83 -2.89
C ARG A 35 12.03 -12.11 -3.19
N GLN A 36 10.78 -11.97 -3.62
CA GLN A 36 9.93 -13.11 -4.00
C GLN A 36 10.57 -13.97 -5.09
N LEU A 37 11.15 -13.37 -6.13
CA LEU A 37 11.85 -14.13 -7.18
C LEU A 37 13.10 -14.87 -6.67
N ARG A 38 13.78 -14.35 -5.64
CA ARG A 38 14.92 -15.04 -5.01
C ARG A 38 14.45 -16.19 -4.13
N ASP A 39 13.37 -16.00 -3.39
CA ASP A 39 12.79 -17.04 -2.52
C ASP A 39 12.22 -18.18 -3.36
N GLU A 40 11.52 -17.88 -4.46
CA GLU A 40 11.02 -18.83 -5.46
C GLU A 40 12.18 -19.62 -6.10
N LYS A 41 13.27 -18.94 -6.49
CA LYS A 41 14.47 -19.58 -7.04
C LYS A 41 15.20 -20.47 -6.02
N THR A 42 15.14 -20.13 -4.74
CA THR A 42 15.78 -20.90 -3.65
C THR A 42 14.93 -22.11 -3.28
N ALA A 43 13.60 -21.97 -3.29
CA ALA A 43 12.66 -23.07 -3.03
C ALA A 43 12.73 -24.17 -4.10
N LEU A 44 13.11 -23.83 -5.33
CA LEU A 44 13.25 -24.78 -6.44
C LEU A 44 14.62 -25.51 -6.48
N GLN A 45 15.57 -25.17 -5.60
CA GLN A 45 16.91 -25.78 -5.56
C GLN A 45 17.21 -26.39 -4.17
N PRO A 46 16.71 -27.60 -3.84
CA PRO A 46 17.20 -28.34 -2.69
C PRO A 46 18.62 -28.83 -3.01
N LYS A 47 19.63 -28.20 -2.40
CA LYS A 47 21.02 -28.67 -2.44
C LYS A 47 21.09 -30.09 -1.87
N THR A 48 21.36 -31.06 -2.73
CA THR A 48 21.79 -32.41 -2.38
C THR A 48 23.28 -32.39 -2.06
N THR A 49 23.65 -32.52 -0.78
CA THR A 49 25.01 -32.93 -0.39
C THR A 49 25.01 -34.43 -0.10
N LYS A 50 25.61 -35.18 -1.03
CA LYS A 50 25.80 -36.63 -1.05
C LYS A 50 27.20 -36.93 -0.50
N GLY A 51 27.31 -37.78 0.54
CA GLY A 51 28.59 -38.33 1.00
C GLY A 51 28.56 -38.97 2.40
N MET A 52 28.59 -40.31 2.44
CA MET A 52 28.80 -41.19 3.60
C MET A 52 30.12 -41.98 3.33
N PRO A 53 30.65 -42.87 4.21
CA PRO A 53 30.95 -42.84 5.66
C PRO A 53 32.45 -43.18 5.97
N LYS A 54 32.95 -42.92 7.20
CA LYS A 54 33.93 -43.82 7.88
C LYS A 54 34.12 -43.51 9.37
N ALA A 55 34.27 -44.60 10.13
CA ALA A 55 34.33 -44.69 11.59
C ALA A 55 35.72 -44.42 12.19
N ASN A 56 35.78 -43.85 13.41
CA ASN A 56 36.39 -44.46 14.61
C ASN A 56 36.50 -43.49 15.82
N SER A 57 35.98 -43.95 16.96
CA SER A 57 36.44 -43.81 18.37
C SER A 57 36.94 -42.48 18.97
N GLY A 58 36.33 -42.10 20.12
CA GLY A 58 37.00 -41.40 21.24
C GLY A 58 36.46 -39.99 21.57
N PRO A 59 36.02 -39.71 22.81
CA PRO A 59 35.35 -38.45 23.17
C PRO A 59 36.34 -37.36 23.59
N GLN A 60 36.25 -36.19 22.96
CA GLN A 60 36.94 -34.98 23.44
C GLN A 60 35.95 -33.80 23.42
N PRO A 61 35.60 -33.22 24.57
CA PRO A 61 34.80 -31.99 24.62
C PRO A 61 35.74 -30.82 24.28
N SER A 62 35.88 -30.54 22.99
CA SER A 62 36.53 -29.30 22.56
C SER A 62 35.49 -28.20 22.55
N ALA A 63 35.57 -27.34 23.58
CA ALA A 63 34.86 -26.08 23.68
C ALA A 63 34.93 -25.33 22.35
N THR A 64 33.80 -25.27 21.64
CA THR A 64 33.62 -24.39 20.50
C THR A 64 32.73 -23.25 20.98
N SER A 65 33.33 -22.08 21.21
CA SER A 65 32.59 -20.83 21.31
C SER A 65 32.12 -20.44 19.91
N PRO A 66 30.85 -20.02 19.75
CA PRO A 66 30.51 -19.02 18.74
C PRO A 66 29.62 -17.94 19.36
N VAL A 67 30.22 -17.09 20.20
CA VAL A 67 29.60 -15.83 20.64
C VAL A 67 29.87 -14.76 19.58
N GLU A 68 29.20 -14.84 18.44
CA GLU A 68 29.13 -13.73 17.47
C GLU A 68 27.90 -13.78 16.53
N VAL A 69 26.98 -14.71 16.76
CA VAL A 69 25.73 -14.85 15.97
C VAL A 69 24.60 -13.97 16.53
N THR A 70 24.67 -13.64 17.82
CA THR A 70 23.64 -12.89 18.56
C THR A 70 23.32 -11.49 18.02
N PRO A 71 24.27 -10.67 17.51
CA PRO A 71 23.95 -9.31 17.06
C PRO A 71 23.24 -9.30 15.70
N ILE A 72 23.50 -10.31 14.86
CA ILE A 72 22.91 -10.43 13.52
C ILE A 72 21.47 -10.95 13.64
N GLU A 73 21.23 -11.94 14.51
CA GLU A 73 19.88 -12.45 14.80
C GLU A 73 18.97 -11.38 15.40
N GLN A 74 19.48 -10.55 16.33
CA GLN A 74 18.72 -9.42 16.88
C GLN A 74 18.34 -8.40 15.79
N LYS A 75 19.26 -8.08 14.87
CA LYS A 75 18.97 -7.17 13.76
C LYS A 75 17.96 -7.76 12.79
N LEU A 76 18.03 -9.06 12.50
CA LEU A 76 17.04 -9.77 11.70
C LEU A 76 15.65 -9.71 12.34
N ALA A 77 15.55 -10.03 13.63
CA ALA A 77 14.29 -9.96 14.37
C ALA A 77 13.70 -8.53 14.40
N SER A 78 14.58 -7.51 14.54
CA SER A 78 14.17 -6.11 14.47
C SER A 78 13.70 -5.68 13.07
N LEU A 79 14.32 -6.19 12.01
CA LEU A 79 13.89 -5.89 10.63
C LEU A 79 12.58 -6.62 10.30
N GLU A 80 12.40 -7.84 10.81
CA GLU A 80 11.15 -8.58 10.68
C GLU A 80 9.99 -7.87 11.39
N SER A 81 10.21 -7.35 12.60
CA SER A 81 9.18 -6.58 13.31
C SER A 81 8.83 -5.29 12.58
N GLN A 82 9.83 -4.54 12.09
CA GLN A 82 9.60 -3.35 11.28
C GLN A 82 8.87 -3.68 9.98
N THR A 83 9.19 -4.79 9.32
CA THR A 83 8.51 -5.20 8.09
C THR A 83 7.03 -5.49 8.36
N ARG A 84 6.72 -6.23 9.43
CA ARG A 84 5.33 -6.51 9.84
C ARG A 84 4.59 -5.22 10.17
N GLU A 85 5.24 -4.28 10.85
CA GLU A 85 4.65 -2.98 11.14
C GLU A 85 4.34 -2.19 9.86
N LEU A 86 5.26 -2.19 8.89
CA LEU A 86 5.02 -1.56 7.59
C LEU A 86 3.87 -2.22 6.83
N GLU A 87 3.77 -3.54 6.86
CA GLU A 87 2.67 -4.28 6.23
C GLU A 87 1.31 -3.85 6.81
N THR A 88 1.19 -3.81 8.14
CA THR A 88 -0.03 -3.31 8.80
C THR A 88 -0.34 -1.87 8.43
N ARG A 89 0.67 -0.99 8.36
CA ARG A 89 0.46 0.41 7.95
C ARG A 89 -0.02 0.52 6.50
N VAL A 90 0.47 -0.32 5.60
CA VAL A 90 0.02 -0.36 4.21
C VAL A 90 -1.43 -0.82 4.11
N GLU A 91 -1.81 -1.86 4.84
CA GLU A 91 -3.22 -2.34 4.88
C GLU A 91 -4.17 -1.23 5.36
N VAL A 92 -3.78 -0.46 6.39
CA VAL A 92 -4.56 0.68 6.86
C VAL A 92 -4.67 1.76 5.78
N LEU A 93 -3.59 2.07 5.06
CA LEU A 93 -3.62 3.07 3.99
C LEU A 93 -4.51 2.63 2.82
N GLU A 94 -4.50 1.36 2.45
CA GLU A 94 -5.38 0.79 1.42
C GLU A 94 -6.86 0.90 1.84
N ALA A 95 -7.17 0.61 3.11
CA ALA A 95 -8.51 0.79 3.65
C ALA A 95 -8.96 2.26 3.66
N ILE A 96 -8.07 3.19 4.00
CA ILE A 96 -8.37 4.64 3.93
C ILE A 96 -8.61 5.07 2.48
N SER A 97 -7.79 4.62 1.53
CA SER A 97 -7.92 4.99 0.12
C SER A 97 -9.28 4.57 -0.44
N THR A 98 -9.69 3.32 -0.18
CA THR A 98 -11.00 2.82 -0.61
C THR A 98 -12.15 3.57 0.07
N GLY A 99 -12.01 3.93 1.35
CA GLY A 99 -12.98 4.77 2.05
C GLY A 99 -13.11 6.18 1.45
N LEU A 100 -12.00 6.78 1.00
CA LEU A 100 -12.03 8.10 0.36
C LEU A 100 -12.72 8.06 -1.01
N GLU A 101 -12.50 7.01 -1.79
CA GLU A 101 -13.18 6.80 -3.08
C GLU A 101 -14.70 6.67 -2.91
N ASP A 102 -15.18 5.93 -1.90
CA ASP A 102 -16.61 5.84 -1.57
C ASP A 102 -17.19 7.22 -1.19
N ILE A 103 -16.50 7.95 -0.32
CA ILE A 103 -16.92 9.29 0.08
C ILE A 103 -17.01 10.21 -1.14
N GLU A 104 -16.01 10.19 -2.01
CA GLU A 104 -16.00 10.99 -3.24
C GLU A 104 -17.17 10.65 -4.16
N ALA A 105 -17.44 9.36 -4.39
CA ALA A 105 -18.57 8.91 -5.21
C ALA A 105 -19.91 9.42 -4.66
N ARG A 106 -20.13 9.32 -3.35
CA ARG A 106 -21.35 9.81 -2.67
C ARG A 106 -21.48 11.33 -2.77
N LEU A 107 -20.36 12.04 -2.64
CA LEU A 107 -20.31 13.49 -2.73
C LEU A 107 -20.59 13.99 -4.15
N ASN A 108 -20.05 13.32 -5.18
CA ASN A 108 -20.28 13.68 -6.60
C ASN A 108 -21.76 13.54 -6.99
N GLY A 109 -22.51 12.65 -6.34
CA GLY A 109 -23.97 12.51 -6.55
C GLY A 109 -24.83 13.57 -5.85
N THR A 110 -24.24 14.52 -5.11
CA THR A 110 -24.99 15.51 -4.32
C THR A 110 -25.10 16.84 -5.07
N PRO A 111 -26.28 17.22 -5.62
CA PRO A 111 -26.43 18.38 -6.51
C PRO A 111 -26.06 19.73 -5.88
N ALA A 112 -26.15 19.81 -4.55
CA ALA A 112 -25.87 21.02 -3.78
C ALA A 112 -24.42 21.13 -3.29
N LEU A 113 -23.57 20.13 -3.57
CA LEU A 113 -22.25 20.07 -2.99
C LEU A 113 -21.37 21.21 -3.51
N ARG A 114 -20.66 21.88 -2.57
CA ARG A 114 -19.82 23.06 -2.84
C ARG A 114 -20.56 24.25 -3.46
N LEU A 115 -21.89 24.23 -3.55
CA LEU A 115 -22.65 25.32 -4.15
C LEU A 115 -22.41 26.65 -3.41
N ARG A 116 -22.33 26.63 -2.07
CA ARG A 116 -21.94 27.79 -1.25
C ARG A 116 -20.57 28.38 -1.64
N HIS A 117 -19.61 27.56 -2.04
CA HIS A 117 -18.25 28.02 -2.32
C HIS A 117 -18.05 28.39 -3.80
N ARG A 118 -18.84 27.80 -4.70
CA ARG A 118 -18.71 27.99 -6.15
C ARG A 118 -19.70 28.99 -6.72
N PHE A 119 -20.84 29.17 -6.09
CA PHE A 119 -21.87 30.07 -6.59
C PHE A 119 -21.43 31.53 -6.51
N LYS A 120 -21.52 32.22 -7.65
CA LYS A 120 -21.31 33.65 -7.80
C LYS A 120 -22.45 34.23 -8.60
N CYS A 121 -23.11 35.26 -8.06
CA CYS A 121 -24.16 35.99 -8.75
C CYS A 121 -23.57 37.18 -9.51
N HIS A 122 -24.22 37.58 -10.60
CA HIS A 122 -23.87 38.78 -11.36
C HIS A 122 -23.95 40.07 -10.54
N CYS A 123 -24.74 40.10 -9.45
CA CYS A 123 -24.78 41.23 -8.52
C CYS A 123 -23.54 41.33 -7.59
N GLY A 124 -22.58 40.40 -7.70
CA GLY A 124 -21.38 40.36 -6.86
C GLY A 124 -21.52 39.50 -5.60
N ALA A 125 -22.74 39.03 -5.26
CA ALA A 125 -22.93 38.12 -4.14
C ALA A 125 -22.22 36.78 -4.39
N SER A 126 -21.50 36.28 -3.39
CA SER A 126 -20.82 34.99 -3.42
C SER A 126 -21.34 34.10 -2.29
N GLY A 127 -21.68 32.86 -2.61
CA GLY A 127 -22.15 31.87 -1.65
C GLY A 127 -23.53 32.11 -1.04
N LEU A 128 -24.28 33.10 -1.53
CA LEU A 128 -25.70 33.30 -1.24
C LEU A 128 -26.51 32.67 -2.37
N VAL A 129 -27.06 31.49 -2.11
CA VAL A 129 -27.74 30.66 -3.10
C VAL A 129 -28.79 29.81 -2.43
N ALA A 130 -29.92 29.65 -3.10
CA ALA A 130 -31.02 28.78 -2.68
C ALA A 130 -31.40 27.83 -3.81
N LEU A 131 -31.76 26.61 -3.43
CA LEU A 131 -32.31 25.58 -4.28
C LEU A 131 -33.80 25.45 -3.99
N HIS A 132 -34.60 25.45 -5.05
CA HIS A 132 -35.99 25.03 -5.00
C HIS A 132 -36.02 23.50 -5.02
N ILE A 133 -36.71 22.91 -4.07
CA ILE A 133 -36.85 21.46 -3.94
C ILE A 133 -38.32 21.12 -4.06
N GLN A 134 -38.65 20.34 -5.09
CA GLN A 134 -39.99 19.83 -5.31
C GLN A 134 -40.02 18.32 -5.06
N CYS A 135 -40.92 17.88 -4.19
CA CYS A 135 -41.20 16.46 -4.01
C CYS A 135 -41.94 15.92 -5.23
N THR A 136 -41.31 15.03 -5.99
CA THR A 136 -41.90 14.44 -7.20
C THR A 136 -43.04 13.45 -6.90
N LYS A 137 -43.22 13.04 -5.63
CA LYS A 137 -44.30 12.14 -5.20
C LYS A 137 -45.58 12.89 -4.80
N CYS A 138 -45.47 13.96 -4.01
CA CYS A 138 -46.63 14.68 -3.48
C CYS A 138 -46.77 16.13 -3.98
N GLY A 139 -45.82 16.63 -4.76
CA GLY A 139 -45.82 18.00 -5.29
C GLY A 139 -45.44 19.08 -4.28
N GLY A 140 -45.22 18.74 -3.00
CA GLY A 140 -44.82 19.71 -1.97
C GLY A 140 -43.49 20.40 -2.32
N GLU A 141 -43.42 21.70 -2.05
CA GLU A 141 -42.28 22.54 -2.37
C GLU A 141 -41.61 23.10 -1.11
N THR A 142 -40.29 23.25 -1.16
CA THR A 142 -39.52 23.92 -0.12
C THR A 142 -38.28 24.59 -0.72
N TRP A 143 -37.63 25.43 0.08
CA TRP A 143 -36.38 26.08 -0.27
C TRP A 143 -35.29 25.68 0.72
N TRP A 144 -34.10 25.41 0.20
CA TRP A 144 -32.91 25.17 1.01
C TRP A 144 -31.75 26.00 0.49
N GLY A 145 -31.02 26.68 1.37
CA GLY A 145 -29.93 27.54 0.94
C GLY A 145 -29.26 28.34 2.03
N TRP A 146 -28.37 29.24 1.59
CA TRP A 146 -27.69 30.23 2.42
C TRP A 146 -28.22 31.62 2.07
N PHE A 147 -28.86 32.25 3.04
CA PHE A 147 -29.55 33.52 2.89
C PHE A 147 -28.75 34.68 3.52
N PRO A 148 -28.98 35.93 3.09
CA PRO A 148 -28.45 37.09 3.78
C PRO A 148 -28.91 37.11 5.25
N LYS A 149 -28.09 37.68 6.13
CA LYS A 149 -28.55 38.04 7.47
C LYS A 149 -29.42 39.30 7.33
N GLY A 150 -30.63 39.24 7.87
CA GLY A 150 -31.55 40.39 7.94
C GLY A 150 -31.11 41.44 8.94
#